data_AF-A0A8C4MKM3-F1
#
_entry.id   AF-A0A8C4MKM3-F1
#
_cell.length_a   1.000
_cell.length_b   1.000
_cell.length_c   1.000
_cell.angle_alpha   90.00
_cell.angle_beta   90.00
_cell.angle_gamma   90.00
#
_symmetry.space_group_name_H-M   'P 1'
#
loop_
_entity.id
_entity.type
_entity.pdbx_description
1 polymer ?
#
loop_
_entity_poly.entity_id
_entity_poly.type
_entity_poly.pdbx_seq_one_letter_code
_entity_poly.pdbx_strand_id
1 'polypeptide(L)'
;FLGLKGDAGAMGIPGPPGVTGPQGPKGGLGPKGDRGNTGLAGVKGQKGLKGDTCANGTKGTSGRDGLPGAKGDPGLKGEKGDAGPPGPVGPAGSIGKKGSRGLKGSKGEGPRAARAAFSAALSKPFPAPDVPIKFDRVLYDAQGNYSPATGKFNCSVPGAYAFSYHVTFFFRPARISLVARNKKQVRSRETLYGHETDQASLLIILKLSAGDQVWLEVSKDWNGVYVSAEDDSVFTGFLLYPEETPETSP
;
A
#
# COMPACT_ATOMS: atom_id res chain seq x y z
N PHE A 1 -2.27 -4.43 24.52
CA PHE A 1 -1.87 -3.27 23.70
C PHE A 1 -2.48 -3.37 22.30
N LEU A 2 -3.03 -2.28 21.76
CA LEU A 2 -3.65 -2.21 20.44
C LEU A 2 -2.55 -2.05 19.37
N GLY A 3 -2.49 -2.93 18.35
CA GLY A 3 -1.50 -2.80 17.27
C GLY A 3 -1.71 -1.52 16.46
N LEU A 4 -0.69 -0.65 16.43
CA LEU A 4 -0.69 0.59 15.66
C LEU A 4 -0.74 0.29 14.15
N LYS A 5 -1.42 1.17 13.41
CA LYS A 5 -1.59 1.08 11.97
C LYS A 5 -0.21 1.17 11.29
N GLY A 6 0.10 0.27 10.37
CA GLY A 6 1.34 0.34 9.60
C GLY A 6 1.47 1.65 8.84
N ASP A 7 2.68 2.20 8.83
CA ASP A 7 3.00 3.44 8.14
C ASP A 7 2.80 3.32 6.62
N ALA A 8 2.58 4.46 5.98
CA ALA A 8 2.48 4.50 4.53
C ALA A 8 3.84 4.16 3.89
N GLY A 9 3.87 3.32 2.86
CA GLY A 9 5.08 3.00 2.14
C GLY A 9 5.78 4.24 1.58
N ALA A 10 7.12 4.17 1.50
CA ALA A 10 7.94 5.22 0.92
C ALA A 10 7.55 5.52 -0.54
N MET A 11 7.80 6.75 -0.98
CA MET A 11 7.52 7.17 -2.35
C MET A 11 8.56 6.59 -3.30
N GLY A 12 8.12 6.06 -4.45
CA GLY A 12 9.03 5.50 -5.45
C GLY A 12 10.01 6.53 -6.01
N ILE A 13 11.22 6.08 -6.36
CA ILE A 13 12.29 6.92 -6.92
C ILE A 13 11.86 7.41 -8.32
N PRO A 14 12.09 8.68 -8.68
CA PRO A 14 11.84 9.16 -10.04
C PRO A 14 12.59 8.34 -11.10
N GLY A 15 11.97 8.11 -12.26
CA GLY A 15 12.63 7.46 -13.38
C GLY A 15 13.82 8.28 -13.93
N PRO A 16 14.81 7.63 -14.56
CA PRO A 16 15.97 8.34 -15.13
C PRO A 16 15.52 9.33 -16.23
N PRO A 17 16.29 10.41 -16.47
CA PRO A 17 16.05 11.33 -17.59
C PRO A 17 16.04 10.60 -18.94
N GLY A 18 15.22 11.06 -19.88
CA GLY A 18 15.25 10.56 -21.25
C GLY A 18 16.55 10.92 -21.97
N VAL A 19 16.99 10.07 -22.92
CA VAL A 19 18.21 10.29 -23.71
C VAL A 19 18.10 11.52 -24.61
N THR A 20 19.20 12.24 -24.79
CA THR A 20 19.29 13.38 -25.72
C THR A 20 19.06 12.92 -27.17
N GLY A 21 18.27 13.69 -27.94
CA GLY A 21 18.02 13.38 -29.35
C GLY A 21 19.28 13.44 -30.23
N PRO A 22 19.33 12.69 -31.34
CA PRO A 22 20.49 12.67 -32.24
C PRO A 22 20.73 14.03 -32.91
N GLN A 23 21.97 14.27 -33.35
CA GLN A 23 22.33 15.46 -34.12
C GLN A 23 21.60 15.48 -35.48
N GLY A 24 21.10 16.64 -35.90
CA GLY A 24 20.47 16.81 -37.22
C GLY A 24 21.45 16.60 -38.39
N PRO A 25 20.95 16.26 -39.60
CA PRO A 25 21.79 16.03 -40.77
C PRO A 25 22.58 17.28 -41.19
N LYS A 26 23.71 17.09 -41.88
CA LYS A 26 24.54 18.19 -42.42
C LYS A 26 23.77 18.96 -43.49
N GLY A 27 23.91 20.30 -43.52
CA GLY A 27 23.32 21.14 -44.56
C GLY A 27 23.80 20.79 -45.97
N GLY A 28 22.95 21.03 -46.96
CA GLY A 28 23.23 20.79 -48.39
C GLY A 28 24.35 21.69 -48.95
N LEU A 29 24.80 21.40 -50.18
CA LEU A 29 25.82 22.18 -50.87
C LEU A 29 25.26 23.55 -51.29
N GLY A 30 26.04 24.62 -51.11
CA GLY A 30 25.67 25.97 -51.55
C GLY A 30 25.53 26.09 -53.08
N PRO A 31 24.83 27.14 -53.57
CA PRO A 31 24.67 27.38 -55.01
C PRO A 31 26.02 27.65 -55.69
N LYS A 32 26.09 27.33 -56.99
CA LYS A 32 27.28 27.61 -57.82
C LYS A 32 27.42 29.12 -58.04
N GLY A 33 28.63 29.66 -57.89
CA GLY A 33 28.90 31.09 -58.10
C GLY A 33 28.64 31.57 -59.53
N ASP A 34 28.45 32.89 -59.67
CA ASP A 34 28.10 33.56 -60.92
C ASP A 34 29.21 33.52 -61.99
N ARG A 35 28.83 33.71 -63.26
CA ARG A 35 29.75 33.72 -64.41
C ARG A 35 30.55 35.02 -64.44
N GLY A 36 31.87 34.94 -64.61
CA GLY A 36 32.76 36.10 -64.71
C GLY A 36 32.49 37.02 -65.90
N ASN A 37 32.88 38.29 -65.75
CA ASN A 37 32.67 39.37 -66.73
C ASN A 37 33.45 39.17 -68.05
N THR A 38 32.93 39.75 -69.14
CA THR A 38 33.59 39.71 -70.47
C THR A 38 34.80 40.65 -70.51
N GLY A 39 35.90 40.25 -71.15
CA GLY A 39 37.13 41.04 -71.26
C GLY A 39 36.95 42.37 -72.00
N LEU A 40 37.83 43.34 -71.69
CA LEU A 40 37.81 44.70 -72.25
C LEU A 40 38.13 44.72 -73.76
N ALA A 41 37.56 45.69 -74.48
CA ALA A 41 37.82 45.89 -75.91
C ALA A 41 39.29 46.27 -76.19
N GLY A 42 39.86 45.75 -77.29
CA GLY A 42 41.24 46.02 -77.69
C GLY A 42 41.52 47.51 -77.96
N VAL A 43 42.73 47.95 -77.65
CA VAL A 43 43.19 49.34 -77.80
C VAL A 43 43.29 49.72 -79.28
N LYS A 44 42.84 50.93 -79.64
CA LYS A 44 42.91 51.46 -81.02
C LYS A 44 44.37 51.57 -81.48
N GLY A 45 44.66 51.12 -82.71
CA GLY A 45 46.02 51.12 -83.28
C GLY A 45 46.70 52.49 -83.27
N GLN A 46 48.03 52.51 -83.08
CA GLN A 46 48.83 53.73 -83.04
C GLN A 46 48.76 54.51 -84.36
N LYS A 47 48.73 55.84 -84.26
CA LYS A 47 48.80 56.76 -85.41
C LYS A 47 50.17 56.62 -86.08
N GLY A 48 50.20 56.39 -87.39
CA GLY A 48 51.44 56.22 -88.16
C GLY A 48 52.41 57.40 -88.04
N LEU A 49 53.71 57.10 -88.00
CA LEU A 49 54.81 58.08 -87.94
C LEU A 49 54.78 59.02 -89.15
N LYS A 50 54.93 60.32 -88.92
CA LYS A 50 55.24 61.29 -89.99
C LYS A 50 56.76 61.37 -90.12
N GLY A 51 57.26 61.14 -91.33
CA GLY A 51 58.68 60.88 -91.62
C GLY A 51 59.66 62.04 -91.39
N ASP A 52 60.88 61.63 -91.03
CA ASP A 52 62.18 62.28 -91.20
C ASP A 52 62.40 62.63 -92.71
N THR A 53 63.04 63.70 -93.19
CA THR A 53 63.85 64.81 -92.66
C THR A 53 63.96 65.87 -93.78
N CYS A 54 64.40 67.08 -93.41
CA CYS A 54 65.06 68.14 -94.19
C CYS A 54 64.30 69.47 -94.19
N ALA A 55 65.09 70.54 -94.02
CA ALA A 55 64.64 71.92 -93.88
C ALA A 55 63.56 72.30 -94.91
N ASN A 56 62.48 72.94 -94.44
CA ASN A 56 61.35 73.45 -95.22
C ASN A 56 60.40 72.42 -95.89
N GLY A 57 59.48 71.89 -95.08
CA GLY A 57 58.03 71.77 -95.38
C GLY A 57 57.55 70.83 -96.50
N THR A 58 57.05 69.63 -96.15
CA THR A 58 55.85 68.97 -96.74
C THR A 58 55.40 67.75 -95.90
N LYS A 59 54.17 67.26 -96.10
CA LYS A 59 53.35 66.43 -95.17
C LYS A 59 53.44 64.92 -95.51
N GLY A 60 53.49 64.04 -94.50
CA GLY A 60 53.75 62.59 -94.63
C GLY A 60 52.52 61.70 -94.86
N THR A 61 52.76 60.41 -95.11
CA THR A 61 51.78 59.36 -95.45
C THR A 61 50.96 58.87 -94.24
N SER A 62 49.67 58.54 -94.44
CA SER A 62 48.78 57.97 -93.41
C SER A 62 49.23 56.58 -92.93
N GLY A 63 49.02 56.29 -91.64
CA GLY A 63 49.33 55.00 -91.01
C GLY A 63 48.39 53.87 -91.41
N ARG A 64 48.85 52.62 -91.27
CA ARG A 64 48.07 51.39 -91.48
C ARG A 64 47.00 51.21 -90.40
N ASP A 65 45.88 50.56 -90.74
CA ASP A 65 44.83 50.19 -89.78
C ASP A 65 45.37 49.24 -88.70
N GLY A 66 44.86 49.38 -87.47
CA GLY A 66 45.24 48.54 -86.34
C GLY A 66 44.72 47.11 -86.47
N LEU A 67 45.48 46.13 -85.96
CA LEU A 67 45.07 44.73 -85.92
C LEU A 67 43.84 44.53 -85.01
N PRO A 68 42.94 43.56 -85.29
CA PRO A 68 41.87 43.18 -84.38
C PRO A 68 42.43 42.79 -82.99
N GLY A 69 41.75 43.22 -81.93
CA GLY A 69 42.14 42.87 -80.55
C GLY A 69 42.11 41.37 -80.30
N ALA A 70 43.01 40.88 -79.46
CA ALA A 70 43.06 39.46 -79.07
C ALA A 70 41.75 39.03 -78.37
N LYS A 71 41.32 37.78 -78.61
CA LYS A 71 40.18 37.17 -77.92
C LYS A 71 40.50 37.10 -76.41
N GLY A 72 39.64 37.66 -75.57
CA GLY A 72 39.81 37.60 -74.12
C GLY A 72 39.80 36.15 -73.60
N ASP A 73 40.60 35.88 -72.56
CA ASP A 73 40.69 34.56 -71.93
C ASP A 73 39.34 34.13 -71.30
N PRO A 74 39.06 32.81 -71.19
CA PRO A 74 37.91 32.32 -70.46
C PRO A 74 37.97 32.73 -68.98
N GLY A 75 36.86 33.25 -68.45
CA GLY A 75 36.77 33.56 -67.02
C GLY A 75 37.01 32.33 -66.13
N LEU A 76 37.66 32.54 -64.98
CA LEU A 76 37.96 31.48 -64.01
C LEU A 76 36.67 30.83 -63.47
N LYS A 77 36.74 29.52 -63.19
CA LYS A 77 35.63 28.77 -62.60
C LYS A 77 35.41 29.25 -61.16
N GLY A 78 34.19 29.68 -60.83
CA GLY A 78 33.84 30.08 -59.46
C GLY A 78 34.08 28.95 -58.45
N GLU A 79 34.52 29.32 -57.25
CA GLU A 79 34.82 28.38 -56.17
C GLU A 79 33.56 27.62 -55.70
N LYS A 80 33.76 26.39 -55.21
CA LYS A 80 32.66 25.56 -54.67
C LYS A 80 32.24 26.14 -53.32
N GLY A 81 30.96 26.46 -53.15
CA GLY A 81 30.44 26.94 -51.87
C GLY A 81 30.69 25.93 -50.74
N ASP A 82 31.04 26.43 -49.56
CA ASP A 82 31.29 25.62 -48.37
C ASP A 82 30.05 24.82 -47.94
N ALA A 83 30.28 23.68 -47.29
CA ALA A 83 29.19 22.88 -46.74
C ALA A 83 28.59 23.57 -45.52
N GLY A 84 27.26 23.60 -45.42
CA GLY A 84 26.57 24.19 -44.28
C GLY A 84 26.92 23.50 -42.94
N PRO A 85 26.77 24.22 -41.80
CA PRO A 85 27.08 23.67 -40.48
C PRO A 85 26.17 22.48 -40.14
N PRO A 86 26.59 21.58 -39.23
CA PRO A 86 25.72 20.53 -38.69
C PRO A 86 24.48 21.12 -38.02
N GLY A 87 23.36 20.38 -38.06
CA GLY A 87 22.15 20.75 -37.33
C GLY A 87 22.36 20.73 -35.80
N PRO A 88 21.52 21.47 -35.03
CA PRO A 88 21.61 21.49 -33.57
C PRO A 88 21.32 20.12 -32.96
N VAL A 89 21.84 19.88 -31.76
CA VAL A 89 21.53 18.69 -30.95
C VAL A 89 20.07 18.77 -30.48
N GLY A 90 19.35 17.65 -30.51
CA GLY A 90 17.96 17.60 -30.04
C GLY A 90 17.83 17.92 -28.54
N PRO A 91 16.64 18.38 -28.07
CA PRO A 91 16.42 18.70 -26.67
C PRO A 91 16.61 17.47 -25.77
N ALA A 92 17.00 17.71 -24.51
CA ALA A 92 17.09 16.66 -23.50
C ALA A 92 15.70 16.06 -23.23
N GLY A 93 15.63 14.74 -23.03
CA GLY A 93 14.39 14.06 -22.69
C GLY A 93 13.85 14.51 -21.32
N SER A 94 12.53 14.55 -21.16
CA SER A 94 11.88 14.93 -19.90
C SER A 94 12.23 13.98 -18.75
N ILE A 95 12.29 14.51 -17.52
CA ILE A 95 12.47 13.71 -16.30
C ILE A 95 11.30 12.71 -16.17
N GLY A 96 11.61 11.45 -15.82
CA GLY A 96 10.61 10.42 -15.59
C GLY A 96 9.61 10.80 -14.49
N LYS A 97 8.34 10.40 -14.63
CA LYS A 97 7.30 10.67 -13.62
C LYS A 97 7.70 10.10 -12.26
N LYS A 98 7.38 10.83 -11.20
CA LYS A 98 7.59 10.38 -9.81
C LYS A 98 6.85 9.06 -9.58
N GLY A 99 7.51 8.08 -8.96
CA GLY A 99 6.90 6.81 -8.62
C GLY A 99 5.69 6.99 -7.68
N SER A 100 4.67 6.13 -7.81
CA SER A 100 3.50 6.15 -6.93
C SER A 100 3.89 5.88 -5.48
N ARG A 101 3.09 6.38 -4.53
CA ARG A 101 3.24 6.03 -3.12
C ARG A 101 3.06 4.52 -2.94
N GLY A 102 3.97 3.88 -2.20
CA GLY A 102 3.84 2.45 -1.87
C GLY A 102 2.53 2.15 -1.16
N LEU A 103 2.02 0.93 -1.33
CA LEU A 103 0.83 0.46 -0.61
C LEU A 103 1.07 0.60 0.90
N LYS A 104 0.01 0.99 1.61
CA LYS A 104 0.04 1.09 3.07
C LYS A 104 0.30 -0.30 3.66
N GLY A 105 1.20 -0.39 4.64
CA GLY A 105 1.47 -1.65 5.33
C GLY A 105 0.20 -2.24 5.94
N SER A 106 0.10 -3.57 5.93
CA SER A 106 -0.95 -4.28 6.68
C SER A 106 -0.87 -3.89 8.16
N LYS A 107 -2.02 -3.88 8.83
CA LYS A 107 -2.07 -3.68 10.28
C LYS A 107 -1.22 -4.79 10.92
N GLY A 108 -0.21 -4.41 11.72
CA GLY A 108 0.56 -5.40 12.46
C GLY A 108 -0.36 -6.14 13.42
N GLU A 109 -0.42 -7.47 13.33
CA GLU A 109 -0.94 -8.29 14.41
C GLU A 109 0.05 -8.18 15.56
N GLY A 110 -0.23 -7.28 16.52
CA GLY A 110 0.40 -7.39 17.83
C GLY A 110 0.08 -8.77 18.44
N PRO A 111 0.82 -9.22 19.48
CA PRO A 111 0.51 -10.48 20.13
C PRO A 111 -0.97 -10.52 20.45
N ARG A 112 -1.69 -11.48 19.85
CA ARG A 112 -3.13 -11.63 20.03
C ARG A 112 -3.32 -11.89 21.51
N ALA A 113 -3.82 -10.90 22.24
CA ALA A 113 -4.10 -11.05 23.66
C ALA A 113 -4.88 -12.35 23.83
N ALA A 114 -4.42 -13.23 24.71
CA ALA A 114 -5.11 -14.48 24.96
C ALA A 114 -6.53 -14.14 25.42
N ARG A 115 -7.53 -14.70 24.75
CA ARG A 115 -8.94 -14.49 25.05
C ARG A 115 -9.55 -15.86 25.26
N ALA A 116 -10.35 -15.99 26.30
CA ALA A 116 -11.22 -17.12 26.56
C ALA A 116 -12.39 -16.56 27.35
N ALA A 117 -13.58 -16.56 26.76
CA ALA A 117 -14.77 -16.09 27.43
C ALA A 117 -16.02 -16.75 26.85
N PHE A 118 -17.01 -16.96 27.70
CA PHE A 118 -18.33 -17.41 27.31
C PHE A 118 -19.40 -16.72 28.16
N SER A 119 -20.60 -16.63 27.61
CA SER A 119 -21.82 -16.33 28.33
C SER A 119 -22.94 -17.15 27.71
N ALA A 120 -23.68 -17.86 28.54
CA ALA A 120 -24.75 -18.75 28.10
C ALA A 120 -25.93 -18.69 29.06
N ALA A 121 -27.12 -18.81 28.52
CA ALA A 121 -28.38 -18.80 29.25
C ALA A 121 -29.10 -20.15 29.13
N LEU A 122 -29.95 -20.41 30.11
CA LEU A 122 -30.79 -21.59 30.16
C LEU A 122 -32.02 -21.38 29.25
N SER A 123 -32.43 -22.38 28.46
CA SER A 123 -33.66 -22.28 27.66
C SER A 123 -34.89 -22.94 28.29
N LYS A 124 -34.70 -23.86 29.24
CA LYS A 124 -35.76 -24.64 29.88
C LYS A 124 -35.61 -24.65 31.40
N PRO A 125 -36.70 -24.46 32.16
CA PRO A 125 -36.62 -24.47 33.61
C PRO A 125 -36.34 -25.88 34.15
N PHE A 126 -35.93 -25.96 35.41
CA PHE A 126 -35.69 -27.21 36.13
C PHE A 126 -34.68 -28.14 35.41
N PRO A 127 -33.42 -27.69 35.25
CA PRO A 127 -32.40 -28.49 34.57
C PRO A 127 -32.16 -29.82 35.30
N ALA A 128 -31.60 -30.80 34.58
CA ALA A 128 -31.34 -32.12 35.16
C ALA A 128 -30.45 -32.00 36.42
N PRO A 129 -30.86 -32.59 37.56
CA PRO A 129 -30.11 -32.47 38.80
C PRO A 129 -28.89 -33.39 38.86
N ASP A 130 -27.94 -33.03 39.72
CA ASP A 130 -26.70 -33.78 40.01
C ASP A 130 -25.83 -34.08 38.77
N VAL A 131 -26.07 -33.33 37.69
CA VAL A 131 -25.26 -33.28 36.47
C VAL A 131 -25.00 -31.81 36.11
N PRO A 132 -24.04 -31.51 35.22
CA PRO A 132 -23.84 -30.15 34.76
C PRO A 132 -25.11 -29.55 34.14
N ILE A 133 -25.46 -28.34 34.57
CA ILE A 133 -26.55 -27.55 33.99
C ILE A 133 -26.14 -27.14 32.57
N LYS A 134 -26.98 -27.47 31.61
CA LYS A 134 -26.76 -27.13 30.19
C LYS A 134 -27.40 -25.79 29.90
N PHE A 135 -26.59 -24.73 29.89
CA PHE A 135 -26.99 -23.42 29.38
C PHE A 135 -26.87 -23.46 27.85
N ASP A 136 -27.93 -23.87 27.19
CA ASP A 136 -27.95 -24.20 25.76
C ASP A 136 -28.12 -22.97 24.86
N ARG A 137 -28.61 -21.85 25.40
CA ARG A 137 -28.70 -20.57 24.68
C ARG A 137 -27.38 -19.81 24.81
N VAL A 138 -26.45 -20.05 23.89
CA VAL A 138 -25.15 -19.36 23.88
C VAL A 138 -25.33 -17.89 23.48
N LEU A 139 -24.96 -16.98 24.38
CA LEU A 139 -24.98 -15.52 24.15
C LEU A 139 -23.65 -15.04 23.55
N TYR A 140 -22.54 -15.63 24.01
CA TYR A 140 -21.20 -15.37 23.51
C TYR A 140 -20.33 -16.61 23.73
N ASP A 141 -19.61 -17.07 22.70
CA ASP A 141 -18.53 -18.06 22.81
C ASP A 141 -17.64 -18.00 21.57
N ALA A 142 -16.99 -16.86 21.34
CA ALA A 142 -16.18 -16.67 20.13
C ALA A 142 -14.93 -17.58 20.06
N GLN A 143 -14.57 -18.24 21.16
CA GLN A 143 -13.42 -19.13 21.26
C GLN A 143 -13.79 -20.62 21.22
N GLY A 144 -15.08 -20.97 21.34
CA GLY A 144 -15.51 -22.36 21.43
C GLY A 144 -15.07 -23.04 22.73
N ASN A 145 -14.88 -22.27 23.81
CA ASN A 145 -14.45 -22.80 25.09
C ASN A 145 -15.61 -23.38 25.90
N TYR A 146 -16.86 -23.05 25.56
CA TYR A 146 -18.04 -23.55 26.25
C TYR A 146 -18.78 -24.57 25.40
N SER A 147 -19.17 -25.68 26.01
CA SER A 147 -19.93 -26.74 25.33
C SER A 147 -21.38 -26.76 25.82
N PRO A 148 -22.35 -26.23 25.05
CA PRO A 148 -23.77 -26.26 25.43
C PRO A 148 -24.32 -27.69 25.55
N ALA A 149 -23.74 -28.65 24.81
CA ALA A 149 -24.13 -30.06 24.90
C ALA A 149 -23.81 -30.68 26.27
N THR A 150 -22.75 -30.20 26.93
CA THR A 150 -22.26 -30.75 28.21
C THR A 150 -22.45 -29.80 29.39
N GLY A 151 -22.71 -28.51 29.17
CA GLY A 151 -22.82 -27.50 30.21
C GLY A 151 -21.47 -27.00 30.76
N LYS A 152 -20.34 -27.41 30.16
CA LYS A 152 -19.00 -27.20 30.71
C LYS A 152 -18.20 -26.16 29.92
N PHE A 153 -17.49 -25.32 30.66
CA PHE A 153 -16.37 -24.53 30.15
C PHE A 153 -15.07 -25.34 30.21
N ASN A 154 -14.28 -25.30 29.14
CA ASN A 154 -12.97 -25.91 29.02
C ASN A 154 -11.89 -24.82 28.96
N CYS A 155 -11.00 -24.81 29.95
CA CYS A 155 -9.89 -23.88 30.01
C CYS A 155 -8.86 -24.20 28.91
N SER A 156 -8.72 -23.33 27.91
CA SER A 156 -7.68 -23.45 26.88
C SER A 156 -6.42 -22.64 27.18
N VAL A 157 -6.52 -21.61 28.02
CA VAL A 157 -5.41 -20.71 28.38
C VAL A 157 -5.22 -20.74 29.89
N PRO A 158 -4.08 -21.21 30.42
CA PRO A 158 -3.79 -21.11 31.85
C PRO A 158 -3.85 -19.66 32.32
N GLY A 159 -4.43 -19.42 33.50
CA GLY A 159 -4.57 -18.07 34.02
C GLY A 159 -5.64 -17.91 35.09
N ALA A 160 -5.88 -16.67 35.49
CA ALA A 160 -6.97 -16.30 36.37
C ALA A 160 -8.24 -15.99 35.57
N TYR A 161 -9.35 -16.60 35.95
CA TYR A 161 -10.66 -16.46 35.33
C TYR A 161 -11.66 -15.91 36.32
N ALA A 162 -12.50 -14.98 35.88
CA ALA A 162 -13.73 -14.62 36.59
C ALA A 162 -14.87 -15.49 36.09
N PHE A 163 -15.64 -16.07 37.01
CA PHE A 163 -16.91 -16.74 36.72
C PHE A 163 -18.01 -16.05 37.48
N SER A 164 -19.13 -15.81 36.82
CA SER A 164 -20.34 -15.31 37.45
C SER A 164 -21.58 -16.03 36.95
N TYR A 165 -22.58 -16.11 37.81
CA TYR A 165 -23.92 -16.49 37.41
C TYR A 165 -24.95 -15.55 38.01
N HIS A 166 -26.08 -15.46 37.32
CA HIS A 166 -27.30 -14.82 37.79
C HIS A 166 -28.41 -15.82 37.48
N VAL A 167 -29.07 -16.36 38.49
CA VAL A 167 -30.03 -17.43 38.33
C VAL A 167 -31.34 -17.06 39.01
N THR A 168 -32.41 -17.23 38.25
CA THR A 168 -33.78 -17.08 38.71
C THR A 168 -34.24 -18.36 39.41
N PHE A 169 -34.95 -18.22 40.52
CA PHE A 169 -35.62 -19.33 41.19
C PHE A 169 -37.11 -19.09 41.29
N PHE A 170 -37.86 -20.17 41.06
CA PHE A 170 -39.31 -20.13 41.17
C PHE A 170 -39.84 -21.44 41.76
N PHE A 171 -40.89 -21.33 42.58
CA PHE A 171 -41.70 -22.42 43.14
C PHE A 171 -41.00 -23.38 44.12
N ARG A 172 -39.66 -23.51 44.07
CA ARG A 172 -38.87 -24.40 44.90
C ARG A 172 -37.57 -23.71 45.33
N PRO A 173 -37.01 -24.07 46.48
CA PRO A 173 -35.67 -23.63 46.83
C PRO A 173 -34.63 -24.24 45.89
N ALA A 174 -33.46 -23.62 45.81
CA ALA A 174 -32.40 -24.07 44.93
C ALA A 174 -31.06 -24.18 45.65
N ARG A 175 -30.24 -25.10 45.16
CA ARG A 175 -28.90 -25.28 45.68
C ARG A 175 -27.94 -25.49 44.53
N ILE A 176 -27.26 -24.41 44.17
CA ILE A 176 -26.32 -24.36 43.05
C ILE A 176 -24.91 -24.61 43.59
N SER A 177 -24.15 -25.46 42.90
CA SER A 177 -22.74 -25.64 43.15
C SER A 177 -21.93 -25.21 41.93
N LEU A 178 -20.93 -24.36 42.12
CA LEU A 178 -19.91 -24.13 41.11
C LEU A 178 -18.81 -25.17 41.28
N VAL A 179 -18.55 -25.93 40.22
CA VAL A 179 -17.61 -27.03 40.21
C VAL A 179 -16.46 -26.68 39.29
N ALA A 180 -15.23 -26.83 39.79
CA ALA A 180 -14.02 -26.74 38.99
C ALA A 180 -13.14 -27.93 39.32
N ARG A 181 -12.49 -28.53 38.31
CA ARG A 181 -11.60 -29.70 38.49
C ARG A 181 -12.29 -30.88 39.19
N ASN A 182 -13.56 -31.14 38.88
CA ASN A 182 -14.38 -32.17 39.56
C ASN A 182 -14.55 -31.96 41.08
N LYS A 183 -14.28 -30.75 41.60
CA LYS A 183 -14.48 -30.40 43.01
C LYS A 183 -15.39 -29.19 43.13
N LYS A 184 -16.36 -29.27 44.05
CA LYS A 184 -17.25 -28.14 44.38
C LYS A 184 -16.42 -27.03 45.02
N GLN A 185 -16.31 -25.90 44.34
CA GLN A 185 -15.58 -24.72 44.81
C GLN A 185 -16.47 -23.86 45.69
N VAL A 186 -17.74 -23.68 45.26
CA VAL A 186 -18.74 -22.90 45.98
C VAL A 186 -20.07 -23.65 45.96
N ARG A 187 -20.84 -23.52 47.05
CA ARG A 187 -22.21 -24.03 47.15
C ARG A 187 -23.09 -22.90 47.69
N SER A 188 -24.03 -22.44 46.88
CA SER A 188 -25.06 -21.49 47.30
C SER A 188 -26.35 -22.23 47.62
N ARG A 189 -27.06 -21.76 48.63
CA ARG A 189 -28.35 -22.31 49.05
C ARG A 189 -29.35 -21.17 49.11
N GLU A 190 -30.32 -21.23 48.21
CA GLU A 190 -31.36 -20.23 48.06
C GLU A 190 -32.66 -20.81 48.59
N THR A 191 -33.22 -20.13 49.58
CA THR A 191 -34.50 -20.49 50.20
C THR A 191 -35.58 -19.58 49.65
N LEU A 192 -36.63 -20.17 49.09
CA LEU A 192 -37.79 -19.43 48.61
C LEU A 192 -38.84 -19.37 49.72
N TYR A 193 -39.44 -18.20 49.95
CA TYR A 193 -40.61 -18.04 50.81
C TYR A 193 -41.84 -17.71 49.96
N GLY A 194 -42.90 -18.50 50.07
CA GLY A 194 -44.13 -18.29 49.30
C GLY A 194 -44.02 -18.65 47.82
N HIS A 195 -44.82 -17.98 46.98
CA HIS A 195 -44.93 -18.22 45.53
C HIS A 195 -44.18 -17.16 44.69
N GLU A 196 -43.22 -16.46 45.30
CA GLU A 196 -42.49 -15.38 44.64
C GLU A 196 -41.30 -15.90 43.84
N THR A 197 -40.88 -15.11 42.84
CA THR A 197 -39.63 -15.33 42.10
C THR A 197 -38.49 -14.66 42.86
N ASP A 198 -37.35 -15.35 42.98
CA ASP A 198 -36.14 -14.81 43.63
C ASP A 198 -34.91 -14.95 42.72
N GLN A 199 -33.83 -14.26 43.05
CA GLN A 199 -32.60 -14.18 42.28
C GLN A 199 -31.38 -14.45 43.16
N ALA A 200 -30.44 -15.26 42.67
CA ALA A 200 -29.13 -15.38 43.29
C ALA A 200 -28.03 -15.23 42.27
N SER A 201 -26.96 -14.60 42.76
CA SER A 201 -25.80 -14.29 41.95
C SER A 201 -24.53 -14.62 42.71
N LEU A 202 -23.52 -15.04 41.97
CA LEU A 202 -22.17 -15.23 42.49
C LEU A 202 -21.18 -14.64 41.49
N LEU A 203 -20.10 -14.07 42.01
CA LEU A 203 -18.89 -13.83 41.24
C LEU A 203 -17.71 -14.44 42.00
N ILE A 204 -16.86 -15.19 41.30
CA ILE A 204 -15.66 -15.81 41.87
C ILE A 204 -14.51 -15.73 40.88
N ILE A 205 -13.29 -15.55 41.39
CA ILE A 205 -12.06 -15.66 40.62
C ILE A 205 -11.40 -17.01 40.91
N LEU A 206 -11.06 -17.75 39.85
CA LEU A 206 -10.37 -19.03 39.94
C LEU A 206 -9.10 -19.00 39.08
N LYS A 207 -7.97 -19.45 39.65
CA LYS A 207 -6.79 -19.78 38.84
C LYS A 207 -7.00 -21.16 38.22
N LEU A 208 -6.91 -21.27 36.89
CA LEU A 208 -7.10 -22.49 36.11
C LEU A 208 -5.84 -22.83 35.29
N SER A 209 -5.61 -24.13 35.11
CA SER A 209 -4.62 -24.69 34.19
C SER A 209 -5.30 -25.10 32.87
N ALA A 210 -4.53 -25.24 31.80
CA ALA A 210 -5.06 -25.78 30.55
C ALA A 210 -5.65 -27.18 30.77
N GLY A 211 -6.85 -27.42 30.24
CA GLY A 211 -7.60 -28.66 30.42
C GLY A 211 -8.53 -28.68 31.64
N ASP A 212 -8.42 -27.73 32.57
CA ASP A 212 -9.37 -27.62 33.68
C ASP A 212 -10.78 -27.33 33.14
N GLN A 213 -11.79 -27.98 33.75
CA GLN A 213 -13.20 -27.76 33.44
C GLN A 213 -13.92 -27.03 34.56
N VAL A 214 -14.88 -26.17 34.20
CA VAL A 214 -15.76 -25.44 35.14
C VAL A 214 -17.22 -25.54 34.69
N TRP A 215 -18.15 -25.76 35.62
CA TRP A 215 -19.59 -25.79 35.36
C TRP A 215 -20.42 -25.51 36.62
N LEU A 216 -21.74 -25.40 36.44
CA LEU A 216 -22.72 -25.33 37.53
C LEU A 216 -23.50 -26.64 37.62
N GLU A 217 -23.82 -27.05 38.84
CA GLU A 217 -24.72 -28.17 39.15
C GLU A 217 -25.84 -27.68 40.06
N VAL A 218 -27.00 -28.31 39.96
CA VAL A 218 -28.11 -28.14 40.90
C VAL A 218 -28.39 -29.45 41.62
N SER A 219 -28.67 -29.37 42.92
CA SER A 219 -28.99 -30.54 43.74
C SER A 219 -30.38 -31.11 43.40
N LYS A 220 -30.52 -32.43 43.38
CA LYS A 220 -31.83 -33.10 43.15
C LYS A 220 -32.95 -32.61 44.06
N ASP A 221 -32.69 -32.50 45.35
CA ASP A 221 -33.72 -32.13 46.32
C ASP A 221 -34.07 -30.63 46.28
N TRP A 222 -33.20 -29.79 45.69
CA TRP A 222 -33.24 -28.33 45.73
C TRP A 222 -32.97 -27.78 44.33
N ASN A 223 -33.95 -27.96 43.42
CA ASN A 223 -33.88 -27.58 42.02
C ASN A 223 -35.03 -26.64 41.62
N GLY A 224 -34.96 -25.41 42.12
CA GLY A 224 -35.86 -24.32 41.75
C GLY A 224 -35.38 -23.45 40.59
N VAL A 225 -34.28 -23.81 39.92
CA VAL A 225 -33.69 -23.01 38.84
C VAL A 225 -34.70 -22.85 37.70
N TYR A 226 -34.94 -21.61 37.27
CA TYR A 226 -36.06 -21.27 36.41
C TYR A 226 -35.65 -20.34 35.25
N VAL A 227 -36.49 -20.32 34.22
CA VAL A 227 -36.42 -19.41 33.06
C VAL A 227 -37.84 -19.28 32.51
N SER A 228 -38.18 -18.10 32.03
CA SER A 228 -39.47 -17.80 31.39
C SER A 228 -39.24 -16.91 30.16
N ALA A 229 -40.31 -16.34 29.60
CA ALA A 229 -40.17 -15.31 28.57
C ALA A 229 -39.63 -13.98 29.13
N GLU A 230 -39.78 -13.76 30.44
CA GLU A 230 -39.43 -12.52 31.14
C GLU A 230 -38.23 -12.68 32.09
N ASP A 231 -37.91 -13.92 32.46
CA ASP A 231 -36.83 -14.26 33.39
C ASP A 231 -35.73 -15.07 32.72
N ASP A 232 -34.48 -14.70 32.96
CA ASP A 232 -33.30 -15.42 32.48
C ASP A 232 -32.49 -16.03 33.62
N SER A 233 -31.81 -17.13 33.31
CA SER A 233 -30.76 -17.72 34.16
C SER A 233 -29.50 -17.88 33.33
N VAL A 234 -28.42 -17.21 33.74
CA VAL A 234 -27.20 -17.00 32.94
C VAL A 234 -25.96 -17.44 33.72
N PHE A 235 -25.03 -18.06 33.00
CA PHE A 235 -23.68 -18.38 33.48
C PHE A 235 -22.64 -17.80 32.53
N THR A 236 -21.66 -17.10 33.08
CA THR A 236 -20.64 -16.36 32.35
C THR A 236 -19.26 -16.65 32.95
N GLY A 237 -18.24 -16.70 32.10
CA GLY A 237 -16.87 -16.76 32.55
C GLY A 237 -15.90 -16.18 31.53
N PHE A 238 -14.83 -15.54 32.02
CA PHE A 238 -13.82 -14.93 31.15
C PHE A 238 -12.44 -14.89 31.80
N LEU A 239 -11.43 -14.99 30.96
CA LEU A 239 -10.02 -14.84 31.33
C LEU A 239 -9.73 -13.38 31.72
N LEU A 240 -9.22 -13.20 32.94
CA LEU A 240 -8.73 -11.91 33.44
C LEU A 240 -7.24 -11.74 33.14
N TYR A 241 -6.44 -12.70 33.59
CA TYR A 241 -4.98 -12.63 33.51
C TYR A 241 -4.44 -13.95 32.96
N PRO A 242 -4.00 -14.00 31.68
CA PRO A 242 -3.26 -15.15 31.18
C PRO A 242 -1.96 -15.31 31.97
N GLU A 243 -1.60 -16.55 32.26
CA GLU A 243 -0.28 -16.86 32.81
C GLU A 243 0.75 -16.71 31.68
N GLU A 244 1.84 -15.97 31.95
CA GLU A 244 2.91 -15.80 30.97
C GLU A 244 3.57 -17.16 30.71
N THR A 245 3.48 -17.66 29.48
CA THR A 245 4.35 -18.75 29.05
C THR A 245 5.76 -18.19 28.98
N PRO A 246 6.76 -18.78 29.67
CA PRO A 246 8.14 -18.34 29.51
C PRO A 246 8.49 -18.50 28.03
N GLU A 247 8.77 -17.38 27.36
CA GLU A 247 9.30 -17.41 26.01
C GLU A 247 10.56 -18.28 26.06
N THR A 248 10.56 -19.37 25.29
CA THR A 248 11.80 -20.08 24.99
C THR A 248 12.59 -19.13 24.12
N SER A 249 13.49 -18.38 24.74
CA SER A 249 14.43 -17.50 24.05
C SER A 249 15.18 -18.33 23.00
N PRO A 250 15.24 -17.89 21.72
CA PRO A 250 16.13 -18.50 20.74
C PRO A 250 17.61 -18.29 21.08
#